data_AF-T0YUK3-F1
#
_entry.id   AF-T0YUK3-F1
#
_cell.length_a   1.000
_cell.length_b   1.000
_cell.length_c   1.000
_cell.angle_alpha   90.00
_cell.angle_beta   90.00
_cell.angle_gamma   90.00
#
_symmetry.space_group_name_H-M   'P 1'
#
loop_
_entity.id
_entity.type
_entity.pdbx_description
1 polymer ?
#
loop_
_entity_poly.entity_id
_entity_poly.type
_entity_poly.pdbx_seq_one_letter_code
_entity_poly.pdbx_strand_id
1 'polypeptide(L)'
;MSTGGALERLHPAYFSLVMATGIVSIAADINGLRTIAVALLAINVASYAGLWLAMAARVSLYPRSFLADISDHGRGPGFFTWVAGTGVLGAQFILVVHIPWLALGLWALTLLLWLVVIYTVFTALSIRQSKPPLEEGINGGWLVAIVATQSLSVLSSRVAHLVPSHQEQIQLLALVSWLFGGMLYIWIISLIFYRYTFLKFTPGDLSPP
;
A
#
# COMPACT_ATOMS: atom_id res chain seq x y z
N MET A 1 19.01 23.30 16.53
CA MET A 1 18.23 22.05 16.59
C MET A 1 16.80 22.37 16.21
N SER A 2 16.45 22.27 14.93
CA SER A 2 15.07 22.54 14.50
C SER A 2 14.18 21.41 15.02
N THR A 3 13.14 21.76 15.77
CA THR A 3 12.00 20.91 16.06
C THR A 3 11.24 20.63 14.76
N GLY A 4 11.84 19.83 13.88
CA GLY A 4 11.07 19.15 12.85
C GLY A 4 10.12 18.21 13.58
N GLY A 5 8.84 18.58 13.64
CA GLY A 5 7.84 17.88 14.43
C GLY A 5 7.74 16.41 14.04
N ALA A 6 7.22 15.55 14.92
CA ALA A 6 6.97 14.14 14.61
C ALA A 6 6.22 13.95 13.27
N LEU A 7 5.41 14.94 12.88
CA LEU A 7 4.70 15.02 11.60
C LEU A 7 5.61 15.15 10.37
N GLU A 8 6.72 15.89 10.46
CA GLU A 8 7.66 16.06 9.34
C GLU A 8 8.34 14.73 8.99
N ARG A 9 8.70 13.94 10.02
CA ARG A 9 9.40 12.65 9.88
C ARG A 9 8.47 11.46 9.67
N LEU A 10 7.15 11.65 9.68
CA LEU A 10 6.16 10.59 9.57
C LEU A 10 6.37 9.77 8.28
N HIS A 11 6.72 8.50 8.44
CA HIS A 11 7.04 7.62 7.31
C HIS A 11 5.80 7.29 6.45
N PRO A 12 5.86 7.40 5.10
CA PRO A 12 4.73 7.06 4.24
C PRO A 12 4.15 5.66 4.50
N ALA A 13 5.02 4.71 4.86
CA ALA A 13 4.69 3.32 5.18
C ALA A 13 3.85 3.12 6.46
N TYR A 14 3.50 4.15 7.24
CA TYR A 14 2.63 3.96 8.43
C TYR A 14 1.23 3.41 8.09
N PHE A 15 0.77 3.55 6.84
CA PHE A 15 -0.45 2.87 6.37
C PHE A 15 -0.32 1.34 6.32
N SER A 16 0.88 0.78 6.52
CA SER A 16 1.07 -0.65 6.78
C SER A 16 0.32 -1.11 8.04
N LEU A 17 0.11 -0.23 9.03
CA LEU A 17 -0.76 -0.48 10.17
C LEU A 17 -2.17 -0.82 9.70
N VAL A 18 -2.73 0.00 8.80
CA VAL A 18 -4.11 -0.19 8.30
C VAL A 18 -4.23 -1.49 7.52
N MET A 19 -3.23 -1.76 6.69
CA MET A 19 -3.15 -3.00 5.93
C MET A 19 -3.08 -4.23 6.84
N ALA A 20 -2.19 -4.23 7.83
CA ALA A 20 -1.99 -5.36 8.74
C ALA A 20 -3.22 -5.61 9.61
N THR A 21 -3.76 -4.57 10.26
CA THR A 21 -4.97 -4.66 11.08
C THR A 21 -6.15 -5.17 10.25
N GLY A 22 -6.28 -4.69 9.01
CA GLY A 22 -7.33 -5.12 8.11
C GLY A 22 -7.24 -6.59 7.70
N ILE A 23 -6.04 -7.08 7.39
CA ILE A 23 -5.80 -8.50 7.08
C ILE A 23 -6.16 -9.38 8.28
N VAL A 24 -5.71 -9.03 9.48
CA VAL A 24 -6.00 -9.79 10.71
C VAL A 24 -7.50 -9.78 11.02
N SER A 25 -8.18 -8.65 10.82
CA SER A 25 -9.64 -8.55 10.98
C SER A 25 -10.39 -9.47 10.01
N ILE A 26 -10.02 -9.49 8.73
CA ILE A 26 -10.63 -10.40 7.74
C ILE A 26 -10.37 -11.85 8.12
N ALA A 27 -9.14 -12.18 8.53
CA ALA A 27 -8.80 -13.54 8.96
C ALA A 27 -9.61 -13.96 10.20
N ALA A 28 -9.76 -13.07 11.18
CA ALA A 28 -10.58 -13.33 12.36
C ALA A 28 -12.04 -13.62 11.99
N ASP A 29 -12.60 -12.88 11.02
CA ASP A 29 -13.97 -13.08 10.56
C ASP A 29 -14.16 -14.44 9.88
N ILE A 30 -13.22 -14.82 8.98
CA ILE A 30 -13.23 -16.12 8.30
C ILE A 30 -13.16 -17.29 9.29
N ASN A 31 -12.50 -17.11 10.44
CA ASN A 31 -12.38 -18.11 11.49
C ASN A 31 -13.55 -18.06 12.52
N GLY A 32 -14.62 -17.30 12.25
CA GLY A 32 -15.78 -17.20 13.13
C GLY A 32 -15.58 -16.32 14.37
N LEU A 33 -14.44 -15.63 14.50
CA LEU A 33 -14.12 -14.73 15.61
C LEU A 33 -14.70 -13.33 15.35
N ARG A 34 -16.03 -13.27 15.13
CA ARG A 34 -16.73 -12.07 14.66
C ARG A 34 -16.51 -10.84 15.52
N THR A 35 -16.56 -10.98 16.84
CA THR A 35 -16.36 -9.87 17.79
C THR A 35 -14.96 -9.25 17.62
N ILE A 36 -13.94 -10.09 17.44
CA ILE A 36 -12.55 -9.64 17.22
C ILE A 36 -12.44 -8.94 15.87
N ALA A 37 -13.05 -9.51 14.82
CA ALA A 37 -13.05 -8.92 13.49
C ALA A 37 -13.64 -7.49 13.49
N VAL A 38 -14.80 -7.30 14.13
CA VAL A 38 -15.48 -6.00 14.23
C VAL A 38 -14.69 -5.02 15.09
N ALA A 39 -14.12 -5.46 16.22
CA ALA A 39 -13.28 -4.60 17.05
C ALA A 39 -12.03 -4.11 16.29
N LEU A 40 -11.35 -5.02 15.57
CA LEU A 40 -10.22 -4.66 14.73
C LEU A 40 -10.61 -3.74 13.58
N LEU A 41 -11.79 -3.92 12.97
CA LEU A 41 -12.31 -2.99 11.97
C LEU A 41 -12.50 -1.58 12.54
N ALA A 42 -13.09 -1.44 13.74
CA ALA A 42 -13.25 -0.13 14.38
C ALA A 42 -11.90 0.56 14.62
N ILE A 43 -10.92 -0.18 15.15
CA ILE A 43 -9.53 0.30 15.31
C ILE A 43 -8.94 0.69 13.95
N ASN A 44 -9.23 -0.08 12.90
CA ASN A 44 -8.67 0.16 11.58
C ASN A 44 -9.24 1.43 10.95
N VAL A 45 -10.54 1.67 11.08
CA VAL A 45 -11.20 2.90 10.62
C VAL A 45 -10.62 4.13 11.34
N ALA A 46 -10.42 4.06 12.65
CA ALA A 46 -9.81 5.14 13.42
C ALA A 46 -8.36 5.40 12.98
N SER A 47 -7.57 4.33 12.78
CA SER A 47 -6.19 4.42 12.30
C SER A 47 -6.11 5.01 10.89
N TYR A 48 -7.00 4.59 9.99
CA TYR A 48 -7.08 5.09 8.62
C TYR A 48 -7.41 6.58 8.57
N ALA A 49 -8.43 7.00 9.32
CA ALA A 49 -8.81 8.42 9.41
C ALA A 49 -7.67 9.26 10.02
N GLY A 50 -7.07 8.80 11.11
CA GLY A 50 -5.95 9.49 11.77
C GLY A 50 -4.73 9.64 10.86
N LEU A 51 -4.37 8.59 10.11
CA LEU A 51 -3.25 8.63 9.18
C LEU A 51 -3.52 9.52 7.97
N TRP A 52 -4.74 9.53 7.42
CA TRP A 52 -5.11 10.47 6.37
C TRP A 52 -5.01 11.93 6.84
N LEU A 53 -5.52 12.23 8.04
CA LEU A 53 -5.42 13.57 8.62
C LEU A 53 -3.95 13.98 8.84
N ALA A 54 -3.13 13.07 9.38
CA ALA A 54 -1.71 13.31 9.58
C ALA A 54 -0.96 13.52 8.26
N MET A 55 -1.23 12.70 7.23
CA MET A 55 -0.59 12.87 5.92
C MET A 55 -1.06 14.13 5.20
N ALA A 56 -2.34 14.48 5.28
CA ALA A 56 -2.86 15.74 4.72
C ALA A 56 -2.23 16.97 5.40
N ALA A 57 -2.08 16.92 6.73
CA ALA A 57 -1.36 17.94 7.47
C ALA A 57 0.12 17.99 7.06
N ARG A 58 0.78 16.85 6.87
CA ARG A 58 2.17 16.76 6.41
C ARG A 58 2.36 17.36 5.01
N VAL A 59 1.48 17.06 4.07
CA VAL A 59 1.52 17.62 2.71
C VAL A 59 1.37 19.14 2.74
N SER A 60 0.51 19.67 3.63
CA SER A 60 0.23 21.10 3.73
C SER A 60 1.36 21.88 4.44
N LEU A 61 1.93 21.31 5.51
CA LEU A 61 2.92 21.97 6.36
C LEU A 61 4.37 21.71 5.93
N TYR A 62 4.65 20.53 5.37
CA TYR A 62 6.00 20.07 5.01
C TYR A 62 6.08 19.49 3.57
N PRO A 63 5.59 20.22 2.53
CA PRO A 63 5.52 19.70 1.16
C PRO A 63 6.89 19.30 0.59
N ARG A 64 7.97 20.01 0.95
CA ARG A 64 9.33 19.68 0.49
C ARG A 64 9.82 18.34 1.04
N SER A 65 9.59 18.07 2.32
CA SER A 65 9.94 16.78 2.94
C SER A 65 9.11 15.65 2.34
N PHE A 66 7.82 15.90 2.10
CA PHE A 66 6.93 14.93 1.47
C PHE A 66 7.37 14.58 0.03
N LEU A 67 7.69 15.58 -0.80
CA LEU A 67 8.18 15.35 -2.16
C LEU A 67 9.55 14.65 -2.19
N ALA A 68 10.42 14.95 -1.22
CA ALA A 68 11.70 14.26 -1.08
C ALA A 68 11.51 12.74 -0.87
N ASP A 69 10.54 12.35 -0.03
CA ASP A 69 10.23 10.94 0.25
C ASP A 69 9.78 10.17 -1.02
N ILE A 70 9.06 10.81 -1.95
CA ILE A 70 8.58 10.15 -3.18
C ILE A 70 9.76 9.68 -4.05
N SER A 71 10.82 10.49 -4.11
CA SER A 71 12.02 10.22 -4.92
C SER A 71 13.05 9.33 -4.21
N ASP A 72 12.81 8.99 -2.95
CA ASP A 72 13.71 8.19 -2.12
C ASP A 72 13.49 6.69 -2.34
N HIS A 73 14.57 5.93 -2.56
CA HIS A 73 14.48 4.50 -2.87
C HIS A 73 14.09 3.64 -1.65
N GLY A 74 14.31 4.12 -0.43
CA GLY A 74 13.91 3.45 0.80
C GLY A 74 12.49 3.81 1.25
N ARG A 75 12.10 5.08 1.09
CA ARG A 75 10.81 5.60 1.59
C ARG A 75 9.72 5.63 0.52
N GLY A 76 10.07 5.83 -0.74
CA GLY A 76 9.15 5.92 -1.89
C GLY A 76 8.23 4.71 -2.01
N PRO A 77 8.74 3.46 -1.96
CA PRO A 77 7.88 2.28 -1.94
C PRO A 77 6.85 2.25 -0.79
N GLY A 78 7.12 2.96 0.31
CA GLY A 78 6.19 3.11 1.43
C GLY A 78 4.85 3.74 1.06
N PHE A 79 4.77 4.56 0.00
CA PHE A 79 3.50 5.14 -0.46
C PHE A 79 2.52 4.09 -0.99
N PHE A 80 3.00 2.95 -1.48
CA PHE A 80 2.13 1.85 -1.91
C PHE A 80 1.31 1.27 -0.75
N THR A 81 1.72 1.48 0.51
CA THR A 81 0.89 1.11 1.66
C THR A 81 -0.44 1.86 1.72
N TRP A 82 -0.54 3.06 1.13
CA TRP A 82 -1.80 3.83 1.07
C TRP A 82 -2.83 3.11 0.20
N VAL A 83 -2.37 2.59 -0.93
CA VAL A 83 -3.17 1.79 -1.87
C VAL A 83 -3.60 0.48 -1.21
N ALA A 84 -2.63 -0.26 -0.66
CA ALA A 84 -2.87 -1.55 -0.04
C ALA A 84 -3.80 -1.43 1.18
N GLY A 85 -3.54 -0.47 2.07
CA GLY A 85 -4.38 -0.20 3.24
C GLY A 85 -5.80 0.18 2.86
N THR A 86 -5.98 1.06 1.86
CA THR A 86 -7.32 1.44 1.37
C THR A 86 -8.06 0.24 0.77
N GLY A 87 -7.38 -0.58 -0.04
CA GLY A 87 -8.00 -1.75 -0.67
C GLY A 87 -8.39 -2.83 0.35
N VAL A 88 -7.54 -3.10 1.35
CA VAL A 88 -7.84 -4.03 2.44
C VAL A 88 -9.00 -3.52 3.30
N LEU A 89 -9.03 -2.23 3.63
CA LEU A 89 -10.15 -1.63 4.38
C LEU A 89 -11.46 -1.75 3.57
N GLY A 90 -11.43 -1.49 2.26
CA GLY A 90 -12.57 -1.71 1.38
C GLY A 90 -13.05 -3.17 1.42
N ALA A 91 -12.13 -4.13 1.42
CA ALA A 91 -12.48 -5.54 1.55
C ALA A 91 -13.11 -5.87 2.92
N GLN A 92 -12.67 -5.26 4.01
CA GLN A 92 -13.32 -5.42 5.33
C GLN A 92 -14.77 -4.92 5.34
N PHE A 93 -15.06 -3.82 4.65
CA PHE A 93 -16.44 -3.32 4.58
C PHE A 93 -17.37 -4.30 3.86
N ILE A 94 -16.87 -5.05 2.88
CA ILE A 94 -17.64 -6.13 2.21
C ILE A 94 -17.73 -7.36 3.11
N LEU A 95 -16.59 -7.85 3.58
CA LEU A 95 -16.49 -9.17 4.22
C LEU A 95 -16.99 -9.16 5.65
N VAL A 96 -16.58 -8.16 6.43
CA VAL A 96 -16.93 -8.07 7.84
C VAL A 96 -18.32 -7.44 7.93
N VAL A 97 -18.47 -6.14 7.71
CA VAL A 97 -19.74 -5.45 8.04
C VAL A 97 -20.80 -5.44 6.93
N HIS A 98 -20.53 -6.01 5.76
CA HIS A 98 -21.49 -6.12 4.64
C HIS A 98 -22.07 -4.76 4.20
N ILE A 99 -21.23 -3.72 4.14
CA ILE A 99 -21.59 -2.36 3.68
C ILE A 99 -20.96 -2.12 2.29
N PRO A 100 -21.61 -2.60 1.19
CA PRO A 100 -21.01 -2.61 -0.15
C PRO A 100 -20.75 -1.20 -0.72
N TRP A 101 -21.57 -0.21 -0.36
CA TRP A 101 -21.42 1.16 -0.88
C TRP A 101 -20.11 1.83 -0.43
N LEU A 102 -19.71 1.61 0.83
CA LEU A 102 -18.43 2.11 1.33
C LEU A 102 -17.25 1.42 0.64
N ALA A 103 -17.39 0.12 0.37
CA ALA A 103 -16.37 -0.62 -0.34
C ALA A 103 -16.21 -0.16 -1.80
N LEU A 104 -17.30 0.23 -2.47
CA LEU A 104 -17.24 0.81 -3.81
C LEU A 104 -16.51 2.16 -3.81
N GLY A 105 -16.78 3.01 -2.83
CA GLY A 105 -16.07 4.28 -2.65
C GLY A 105 -14.57 4.07 -2.37
N LEU A 106 -14.24 3.13 -1.48
CA LEU A 106 -12.85 2.76 -1.20
C LEU A 106 -12.18 2.09 -2.40
N TRP A 107 -12.89 1.32 -3.21
CA TRP A 107 -12.37 0.75 -4.45
C TRP A 107 -11.98 1.83 -5.45
N ALA A 108 -12.85 2.82 -5.67
CA ALA A 108 -12.54 3.95 -6.54
C ALA A 108 -11.32 4.73 -6.03
N LEU A 109 -11.23 4.93 -4.71
CA LEU A 109 -10.06 5.55 -4.09
C LEU A 109 -8.79 4.68 -4.25
N THR A 110 -8.87 3.36 -4.05
CA THR A 110 -7.74 2.43 -4.27
C THR A 110 -7.25 2.50 -5.70
N LEU A 111 -8.15 2.50 -6.69
CA LEU A 111 -7.79 2.62 -8.10
C LEU A 111 -7.09 3.95 -8.39
N LEU A 112 -7.65 5.06 -7.90
CA LEU A 112 -7.08 6.40 -8.06
C LEU A 112 -5.68 6.46 -7.42
N LEU A 113 -5.55 6.02 -6.17
CA LEU A 113 -4.27 6.01 -5.46
C LEU A 113 -3.27 5.10 -6.17
N TRP A 114 -3.69 3.94 -6.67
CA TRP A 114 -2.82 3.02 -7.38
C TRP A 114 -2.23 3.69 -8.62
N LEU A 115 -3.08 4.32 -9.45
CA LEU A 115 -2.62 5.07 -10.63
C LEU A 115 -1.66 6.19 -10.24
N VAL A 116 -2.03 7.02 -9.27
CA VAL A 116 -1.17 8.14 -8.84
C VAL A 116 0.16 7.63 -8.30
N VAL A 117 0.16 6.71 -7.34
CA VAL A 117 1.38 6.23 -6.67
C VAL A 117 2.27 5.45 -7.63
N ILE A 118 1.72 4.57 -8.47
CA ILE A 118 2.54 3.76 -9.38
C ILE A 118 3.28 4.62 -10.39
N TYR A 119 2.60 5.60 -11.00
CA TYR A 119 3.22 6.48 -11.97
C TYR A 119 4.17 7.46 -11.28
N THR A 120 3.79 8.08 -10.17
CA THR A 120 4.64 9.07 -9.50
C THR A 120 5.91 8.46 -8.92
N VAL A 121 5.81 7.38 -8.15
CA VAL A 121 6.96 6.75 -7.49
C VAL A 121 7.91 6.18 -8.53
N PHE A 122 7.43 5.33 -9.46
CA PHE A 122 8.34 4.75 -10.45
C PHE A 122 8.93 5.78 -11.41
N THR A 123 8.19 6.83 -11.76
CA THR A 123 8.75 7.92 -12.56
C THR A 123 9.83 8.66 -11.78
N ALA A 124 9.56 9.07 -10.53
CA ALA A 124 10.52 9.78 -9.68
C ALA A 124 11.81 8.98 -9.48
N LEU A 125 11.70 7.67 -9.25
CA LEU A 125 12.86 6.78 -9.10
C LEU A 125 13.60 6.57 -10.45
N SER A 126 12.88 6.56 -11.57
CA SER A 126 13.47 6.37 -12.90
C SER A 126 14.25 7.57 -13.40
N ILE A 127 13.73 8.79 -13.19
CA ILE A 127 14.33 10.04 -13.70
C ILE A 127 15.43 10.62 -12.79
N ARG A 128 15.57 10.09 -11.56
CA ARG A 128 16.60 10.55 -10.63
C ARG A 128 18.00 10.35 -11.21
N GLN A 129 18.79 11.42 -11.30
CA GLN A 129 20.13 11.36 -11.90
C GLN A 129 21.13 10.58 -11.05
N SER A 130 21.11 10.79 -9.72
CA SER A 130 21.92 10.05 -8.76
C SER A 130 21.10 8.91 -8.14
N LYS A 131 21.35 7.68 -8.61
CA LYS A 131 20.72 6.47 -8.09
C LYS A 131 21.68 5.74 -7.16
N PRO A 132 21.22 5.25 -6.00
CA PRO A 132 22.03 4.39 -5.16
C PRO A 132 22.38 3.10 -5.92
N PRO A 133 23.49 2.44 -5.58
CA PRO A 133 23.79 1.12 -6.12
C PRO A 133 22.71 0.12 -5.69
N LEU A 134 22.58 -0.99 -6.42
CA LEU A 134 21.54 -2.00 -6.16
C LEU A 134 21.57 -2.52 -4.71
N GLU A 135 22.77 -2.60 -4.10
CA GLU A 135 22.97 -3.01 -2.70
C GLU A 135 22.28 -2.10 -1.67
N GLU A 136 22.02 -0.84 -2.00
CA GLU A 136 21.36 0.13 -1.10
C GLU A 136 19.96 0.50 -1.60
N GLY A 137 19.72 0.40 -2.92
CA GLY A 137 18.49 0.87 -3.56
C GLY A 137 17.29 -0.08 -3.47
N ILE A 138 17.49 -1.40 -3.33
CA ILE A 138 16.39 -2.38 -3.28
C ILE A 138 16.35 -3.12 -1.93
N ASN A 139 15.16 -3.20 -1.35
CA ASN A 139 14.91 -3.89 -0.09
C ASN A 139 13.50 -4.52 -0.09
N GLY A 140 13.13 -5.22 0.99
CA GLY A 140 11.83 -5.87 1.10
C GLY A 140 10.61 -4.92 0.96
N GLY A 141 10.78 -3.62 1.24
CA GLY A 141 9.74 -2.61 1.08
C GLY A 141 9.25 -2.44 -0.36
N TRP A 142 10.08 -2.78 -1.36
CA TRP A 142 9.66 -2.76 -2.77
C TRP A 142 8.55 -3.76 -3.09
N LEU A 143 8.41 -4.84 -2.30
CA LEU A 143 7.34 -5.81 -2.47
C LEU A 143 5.95 -5.20 -2.20
N VAL A 144 5.87 -4.07 -1.48
CA VAL A 144 4.61 -3.38 -1.21
C VAL A 144 3.95 -2.87 -2.50
N ALA A 145 4.72 -2.57 -3.56
CA ALA A 145 4.16 -2.22 -4.86
C ALA A 145 3.31 -3.36 -5.46
N ILE A 146 3.74 -4.61 -5.26
CA ILE A 146 2.97 -5.80 -5.63
C ILE A 146 1.75 -5.93 -4.73
N VAL A 147 1.90 -5.81 -3.41
CA VAL A 147 0.79 -5.92 -2.45
C VAL A 147 -0.32 -4.90 -2.75
N ALA A 148 0.06 -3.67 -3.07
CA ALA A 148 -0.87 -2.61 -3.51
C ALA A 148 -1.66 -3.00 -4.76
N THR A 149 -0.96 -3.51 -5.78
CA THR A 149 -1.59 -3.94 -7.04
C THR A 149 -2.52 -5.14 -6.81
N GLN A 150 -2.09 -6.11 -6.01
CA GLN A 150 -2.92 -7.26 -5.66
C GLN A 150 -4.13 -6.86 -4.83
N SER A 151 -4.00 -5.87 -3.95
CA SER A 151 -5.13 -5.32 -3.19
C SER A 151 -6.19 -4.70 -4.10
N LEU A 152 -5.78 -3.96 -5.14
CA LEU A 152 -6.68 -3.45 -6.17
C LEU A 152 -7.39 -4.59 -6.91
N SER A 153 -6.66 -5.64 -7.31
CA SER A 153 -7.23 -6.82 -7.98
C SER A 153 -8.30 -7.49 -7.12
N VAL A 154 -7.96 -7.80 -5.87
CA VAL A 154 -8.86 -8.44 -4.92
C VAL A 154 -10.11 -7.59 -4.72
N LEU A 155 -9.98 -6.30 -4.41
CA LEU A 155 -11.15 -5.46 -4.17
C LEU A 155 -12.01 -5.29 -5.43
N SER A 156 -11.39 -5.15 -6.61
CA SER A 156 -12.10 -5.10 -7.90
C SER A 156 -12.97 -6.34 -8.11
N SER A 157 -12.43 -7.54 -7.87
CA SER A 157 -13.19 -8.78 -8.00
C SER A 157 -14.40 -8.84 -7.06
N ARG A 158 -14.30 -8.21 -5.88
CA ARG A 158 -15.39 -8.18 -4.89
C ARG A 158 -16.45 -7.14 -5.21
N VAL A 159 -16.10 -6.00 -5.80
CA VAL A 159 -17.08 -4.95 -6.14
C VAL A 159 -17.73 -5.15 -7.51
N ALA A 160 -17.19 -6.00 -8.38
CA ALA A 160 -17.67 -6.15 -9.76
C ALA A 160 -19.18 -6.41 -9.87
N HIS A 161 -19.72 -7.29 -9.03
CA HIS A 161 -21.15 -7.63 -9.01
C HIS A 161 -22.05 -6.48 -8.50
N LEU A 162 -21.47 -5.49 -7.80
CA LEU A 162 -22.20 -4.32 -7.30
C LEU A 162 -22.49 -3.30 -8.41
N VAL A 163 -21.82 -3.41 -9.56
CA VAL A 163 -21.99 -2.52 -10.72
C VAL A 163 -22.26 -3.36 -11.97
N PRO A 164 -23.48 -3.93 -12.13
CA PRO A 164 -23.79 -4.87 -13.21
C PRO A 164 -23.50 -4.32 -14.62
N SER A 165 -23.67 -3.01 -14.83
CA SER A 165 -23.40 -2.35 -16.12
C SER A 165 -21.92 -2.32 -16.51
N HIS A 166 -21.01 -2.48 -15.55
CA HIS A 166 -19.55 -2.44 -15.76
C HIS A 166 -18.84 -3.69 -15.21
N GLN A 167 -19.60 -4.77 -14.95
CA GLN A 167 -19.08 -5.94 -14.25
C GLN A 167 -17.91 -6.58 -15.00
N GLU A 168 -18.03 -6.76 -16.31
CA GLU A 168 -16.97 -7.35 -17.15
C GLU A 168 -15.70 -6.50 -17.15
N GLN A 169 -15.85 -5.17 -17.23
CA GLN A 169 -14.72 -4.22 -17.22
C GLN A 169 -13.99 -4.25 -15.87
N ILE A 170 -14.73 -4.32 -14.76
CA ILE A 170 -14.15 -4.40 -13.42
C ILE A 170 -13.45 -5.75 -13.20
N GLN A 171 -14.00 -6.85 -13.73
CA GLN A 171 -13.36 -8.17 -13.70
C GLN A 171 -12.09 -8.21 -14.57
N LEU A 172 -12.13 -7.58 -15.76
CA LEU A 172 -10.95 -7.42 -16.59
C LEU A 172 -9.87 -6.60 -15.89
N LEU A 173 -10.25 -5.50 -15.22
CA LEU A 173 -9.33 -4.71 -14.39
C LEU A 173 -8.72 -5.57 -13.28
N ALA A 174 -9.52 -6.41 -12.61
CA ALA A 174 -9.03 -7.34 -11.59
C ALA A 174 -8.00 -8.32 -12.16
N LEU A 175 -8.26 -8.88 -13.33
CA LEU A 175 -7.35 -9.81 -14.00
C LEU A 175 -6.06 -9.13 -14.47
N VAL A 176 -6.16 -7.97 -15.11
CA VAL A 176 -5.00 -7.21 -15.60
C VAL A 176 -4.11 -6.77 -14.45
N SER A 177 -4.69 -6.24 -13.36
CA SER A 177 -3.93 -5.87 -12.17
C SER A 177 -3.30 -7.10 -11.50
N TRP A 178 -3.97 -8.25 -11.50
CA TRP A 178 -3.39 -9.50 -10.99
C TRP A 178 -2.16 -9.94 -11.79
N LEU A 179 -2.26 -9.98 -13.13
CA LEU A 179 -1.17 -10.34 -14.04
C LEU A 179 -0.01 -9.34 -13.95
N PHE A 180 -0.33 -8.05 -13.91
CA PHE A 180 0.65 -6.98 -13.74
C PHE A 180 1.42 -7.15 -12.42
N GLY A 181 0.71 -7.38 -11.31
CA GLY A 181 1.32 -7.63 -10.01
C GLY A 181 2.19 -8.90 -10.00
N GLY A 182 1.76 -9.95 -10.71
CA GLY A 182 2.53 -11.19 -10.88
C GLY A 182 3.83 -10.98 -11.63
N MET A 183 3.81 -10.25 -12.75
CA MET A 183 5.02 -9.89 -13.49
C MET A 183 5.96 -9.00 -12.67
N LEU A 184 5.41 -7.99 -11.99
CA LEU A 184 6.17 -7.11 -11.11
C LEU A 184 6.83 -7.87 -9.96
N TYR A 185 6.14 -8.88 -9.40
CA TYR A 185 6.70 -9.75 -8.37
C TYR A 185 7.94 -10.48 -8.88
N ILE A 186 7.87 -11.13 -10.04
CA ILE A 186 8.99 -11.86 -10.63
C ILE A 186 10.23 -10.96 -10.75
N TRP A 187 10.06 -9.72 -11.24
CA TRP A 187 11.17 -8.78 -11.37
C TRP A 187 11.76 -8.35 -10.02
N ILE A 188 10.92 -7.89 -9.10
CA ILE A 188 11.37 -7.37 -7.81
C ILE A 188 11.98 -8.48 -6.94
N ILE A 189 11.35 -9.66 -6.88
CA ILE A 189 11.85 -10.76 -6.06
C ILE A 189 13.18 -11.28 -6.58
N SER A 190 13.37 -11.39 -7.90
CA SER A 190 14.65 -11.79 -8.49
C SER A 190 15.78 -10.82 -8.15
N LEU A 191 15.52 -9.50 -8.17
CA LEU A 191 16.52 -8.50 -7.79
C LEU A 191 16.84 -8.53 -6.29
N ILE A 192 15.84 -8.74 -5.42
CA ILE A 192 16.06 -8.90 -3.98
C ILE A 192 16.87 -10.16 -3.69
N PHE A 193 16.53 -11.28 -4.32
CA PHE A 193 17.30 -12.53 -4.19
C PHE A 193 18.74 -12.34 -4.67
N TYR A 194 18.94 -11.72 -5.83
CA TYR A 194 20.28 -11.43 -6.34
C TYR A 194 21.08 -10.59 -5.35
N ARG A 195 20.49 -9.53 -4.78
CA ARG A 195 21.12 -8.71 -3.74
C ARG A 195 21.52 -9.55 -2.53
N TYR A 196 20.63 -10.38 -2.00
CA TYR A 196 20.89 -11.16 -0.78
C TYR A 196 21.85 -12.32 -0.99
N THR A 197 21.90 -12.93 -2.18
CA THR A 197 22.78 -14.07 -2.46
C THR A 197 24.20 -13.63 -2.85
N PHE A 198 24.34 -12.52 -3.58
CA PHE A 198 25.62 -12.17 -4.21
C PHE A 198 26.31 -10.93 -3.62
N LEU A 199 25.60 -10.09 -2.85
CA LEU A 199 26.16 -8.90 -2.24
C LEU A 199 26.32 -9.08 -0.72
N LYS A 200 27.08 -8.18 -0.09
CA LYS A 200 27.31 -8.25 1.36
C LYS A 200 25.99 -8.07 2.09
N PHE A 201 25.67 -9.03 2.95
CA PHE A 201 24.46 -9.03 3.77
C PHE A 201 24.83 -8.72 5.22
N THR A 202 24.35 -7.61 5.74
CA THR A 202 24.54 -7.21 7.14
C THR A 202 23.27 -7.45 7.96
N PRO A 203 23.35 -7.69 9.28
CA PRO A 203 22.17 -7.89 10.11
C PRO A 203 21.17 -6.71 10.08
N GLY A 204 21.66 -5.49 9.80
CA GLY A 204 20.82 -4.31 9.63
C GLY A 204 19.90 -4.37 8.42
N ASP A 205 20.24 -5.16 7.39
CA ASP A 205 19.45 -5.30 6.16
C ASP A 205 18.10 -6.03 6.37
N LEU A 206 17.95 -6.72 7.51
CA LEU A 206 16.69 -7.35 7.94
C LEU A 206 15.82 -6.44 8.82
N SER A 207 16.38 -5.32 9.28
CA SER A 207 15.66 -4.39 10.17
C SER A 207 14.80 -3.45 9.33
N PRO A 208 13.51 -3.25 9.66
CA PRO A 208 12.69 -2.24 8.99
C PRO A 208 13.27 -0.83 9.27
N PRO A 209 13.28 0.08 8.26
CA PRO A 209 13.79 1.45 8.41
C PRO A 209 12.90 2.36 9.26
#